data_AF-A0A7C9FQG0-F1
#
_entry.id   AF-A0A7C9FQG0-F1
#
_cell.length_a   1.000
_cell.length_b   1.000
_cell.length_c   1.000
_cell.angle_alpha   90.00
_cell.angle_beta   90.00
_cell.angle_gamma   90.00
#
_symmetry.space_group_name_H-M   'P 1'
#
loop_
_entity.id
_entity.type
_entity.pdbx_description
1 polymer ?
#
loop_
_entity_poly.entity_id
_entity_poly.type
_entity_poly.pdbx_seq_one_letter_code
_entity_poly.pdbx_strand_id
1 'polypeptide(L)'
;MKTTFLFVVSIVGLMACTTNDKPTETNMQEYSPGSFGYDLDFLQKQDSSLIVLTNTARTAQVLVSGRYQGKVFTSTADGPTGRSFGWVNYKAFSGEKDAHMNAYGGENRLWLGPEGAQFSLFFKPGVNMEFENWYTPPAFDTEAWNVVSQNDKAVVMDKVMNLTNYAGTKLDLKVERSVRLLNKDGINDLLEVNLLHIKAVGYSTQNSLTNLGTEAWNQQTGAPCLWVLDMFAPSAQTTIVIPYLKEASGKVATTDYFGQIPPDRVRYQEGVLYFKADGKSRGKLGMTPQRAKTIAGSYDAENQVLTLTVFNVDQKGTYLNQEWKLVDEPLNGDAVNAYNDGPLEDGSQMGPFYELESVSPAAFLKPGEKLTHNHSVIHLTGDASELDQVARRTLGVSLAEIQNAFKD
;
A
#
# COMPACT_ATOMS: atom_id res chain seq x y z
N MET A 1 -16.10 -94.01 12.06
CA MET A 1 -14.99 -93.07 11.80
C MET A 1 -15.43 -92.16 10.66
N LYS A 2 -15.24 -90.85 10.81
CA LYS A 2 -15.82 -89.77 10.00
C LYS A 2 -15.50 -89.93 8.50
N THR A 3 -16.49 -89.73 7.64
CA THR A 3 -16.25 -89.42 6.22
C THR A 3 -17.26 -88.36 5.78
N THR A 4 -16.75 -87.17 5.46
CA THR A 4 -17.52 -86.01 5.03
C THR A 4 -17.70 -86.01 3.52
N PHE A 5 -18.89 -85.59 3.09
CA PHE A 5 -19.40 -85.42 1.73
C PHE A 5 -18.54 -84.53 0.81
N LEU A 6 -18.60 -84.79 -0.52
CA LEU A 6 -18.16 -83.83 -1.54
C LEU A 6 -19.25 -83.72 -2.63
N PHE A 7 -19.96 -82.59 -2.65
CA PHE A 7 -20.86 -82.19 -3.74
C PHE A 7 -20.15 -81.13 -4.58
N VAL A 8 -20.07 -81.39 -5.88
CA VAL A 8 -19.50 -80.50 -6.89
C VAL A 8 -20.54 -79.43 -7.24
N VAL A 9 -20.18 -78.15 -7.10
CA VAL A 9 -20.95 -77.04 -7.67
C VAL A 9 -19.98 -76.10 -8.38
N SER A 10 -20.08 -76.08 -9.71
CA SER A 10 -19.40 -75.14 -10.59
C SER A 10 -19.96 -73.73 -10.41
N ILE A 11 -19.09 -72.76 -10.12
CA ILE A 11 -19.45 -71.34 -10.09
C ILE A 11 -18.72 -70.63 -11.23
N VAL A 12 -19.53 -70.08 -12.13
CA VAL A 12 -19.16 -69.26 -13.29
C VAL A 12 -18.61 -67.92 -12.80
N GLY A 13 -17.43 -67.53 -13.30
CA GLY A 13 -16.80 -66.25 -12.99
C GLY A 13 -17.48 -65.09 -13.70
N LEU A 14 -17.96 -64.12 -12.93
CA LEU A 14 -18.29 -62.77 -13.39
C LEU A 14 -17.07 -61.88 -13.13
N MET A 15 -16.42 -61.40 -14.20
CA MET A 15 -15.47 -60.30 -14.13
C MET A 15 -16.24 -59.00 -13.87
N ALA A 16 -16.04 -58.41 -12.69
CA ALA A 16 -16.36 -57.01 -12.45
C ALA A 16 -15.03 -56.24 -12.33
N CYS A 17 -14.73 -55.41 -13.32
CA CYS A 17 -13.65 -54.43 -13.25
C CYS A 17 -14.06 -53.34 -12.25
N THR A 18 -13.48 -53.36 -11.06
CA THR A 18 -13.51 -52.21 -10.15
C THR A 18 -12.40 -51.25 -10.54
N THR A 19 -12.74 -50.11 -11.13
CA THR A 19 -11.86 -48.96 -11.29
C THR A 19 -11.60 -48.35 -9.91
N ASN A 20 -10.36 -48.49 -9.43
CA ASN A 20 -9.85 -47.77 -8.27
C ASN A 20 -9.51 -46.34 -8.70
N ASP A 21 -10.51 -45.45 -8.74
CA ASP A 21 -10.25 -44.01 -8.76
C ASP A 21 -9.99 -43.54 -7.33
N LYS A 22 -8.72 -43.56 -6.93
CA LYS A 22 -8.28 -42.75 -5.80
C LYS A 22 -8.36 -41.28 -6.24
N PRO A 23 -8.93 -40.37 -5.43
CA PRO A 23 -8.81 -38.96 -5.70
C PRO A 23 -7.33 -38.60 -5.64
N THR A 24 -6.79 -38.08 -6.74
CA THR A 24 -5.50 -37.41 -6.76
C THR A 24 -5.55 -36.28 -5.74
N GLU A 25 -4.89 -36.49 -4.60
CA GLU A 25 -4.48 -35.40 -3.72
C GLU A 25 -3.63 -34.46 -4.57
N THR A 26 -4.20 -33.33 -4.96
CA THR A 26 -3.45 -32.20 -5.48
C THR A 26 -2.46 -31.82 -4.40
N ASN A 27 -1.19 -32.19 -4.61
CA ASN A 27 -0.07 -31.80 -3.78
C ASN A 27 0.03 -30.27 -3.86
N MET A 28 -0.66 -29.55 -2.97
CA MET A 28 -0.57 -28.10 -2.88
C MET A 28 0.89 -27.79 -2.55
N GLN A 29 1.56 -27.09 -3.46
CA GLN A 29 2.93 -26.64 -3.25
C GLN A 29 2.95 -25.76 -1.99
N GLU A 30 3.62 -26.21 -0.94
CA GLU A 30 3.71 -25.45 0.31
C GLU A 30 4.69 -24.28 0.13
N TYR A 31 4.18 -23.06 0.23
CA TYR A 31 4.96 -21.84 0.12
C TYR A 31 5.53 -21.39 1.48
N SER A 32 6.73 -20.84 1.48
CA SER A 32 7.37 -20.35 2.72
C SER A 32 6.81 -18.98 3.13
N PRO A 33 6.70 -18.68 4.44
CA PRO A 33 6.34 -17.35 4.92
C PRO A 33 7.20 -16.24 4.28
N GLY A 34 6.57 -15.15 3.87
CA GLY A 34 7.22 -14.04 3.17
C GLY A 34 7.32 -14.22 1.65
N SER A 35 6.89 -15.37 1.10
CA SER A 35 6.73 -15.53 -0.34
C SER A 35 5.34 -15.08 -0.81
N PHE A 36 5.24 -14.71 -2.09
CA PHE A 36 3.98 -14.29 -2.70
C PHE A 36 2.92 -15.38 -2.67
N GLY A 37 3.30 -16.64 -2.94
CA GLY A 37 2.41 -17.79 -2.91
C GLY A 37 1.82 -18.04 -1.52
N TYR A 38 2.58 -17.79 -0.46
CA TYR A 38 2.07 -17.88 0.92
C TYR A 38 0.96 -16.85 1.16
N ASP A 39 1.17 -15.60 0.73
CA ASP A 39 0.16 -14.55 0.84
C ASP A 39 -1.05 -14.78 -0.05
N LEU A 40 -0.83 -15.28 -1.28
CA LEU A 40 -1.90 -15.67 -2.18
C LEU A 40 -2.81 -16.74 -1.54
N ASP A 41 -2.21 -17.82 -1.04
CA ASP A 41 -2.95 -18.93 -0.42
C ASP A 41 -3.69 -18.49 0.85
N PHE A 42 -3.10 -17.58 1.63
CA PHE A 42 -3.75 -17.01 2.80
C PHE A 42 -4.92 -16.11 2.41
N LEU A 43 -4.69 -15.11 1.54
CA LEU A 43 -5.67 -14.10 1.18
C LEU A 43 -6.85 -14.68 0.40
N GLN A 44 -6.63 -15.70 -0.44
CA GLN A 44 -7.73 -16.39 -1.15
C GLN A 44 -8.71 -17.08 -0.20
N LYS A 45 -8.26 -17.54 0.97
CA LYS A 45 -9.15 -18.10 2.01
C LYS A 45 -10.00 -17.02 2.67
N GLN A 46 -9.51 -15.78 2.73
CA GLN A 46 -10.22 -14.65 3.32
C GLN A 46 -11.13 -13.93 2.31
N ASP A 47 -10.74 -13.93 1.04
CA ASP A 47 -11.44 -13.32 -0.07
C ASP A 47 -11.43 -14.25 -1.29
N SER A 48 -12.53 -14.97 -1.48
CA SER A 48 -12.70 -15.81 -2.67
C SER A 48 -12.80 -15.01 -3.98
N SER A 49 -12.94 -13.67 -3.90
CA SER A 49 -12.94 -12.76 -5.04
C SER A 49 -11.60 -12.06 -5.28
N LEU A 50 -10.53 -12.49 -4.60
CA LEU A 50 -9.19 -11.92 -4.75
C LEU A 50 -8.75 -11.94 -6.22
N ILE A 51 -8.27 -10.80 -6.69
CA ILE A 51 -7.87 -10.58 -8.08
C ILE A 51 -6.36 -10.69 -8.17
N VAL A 52 -5.87 -11.47 -9.15
CA VAL A 52 -4.45 -11.61 -9.46
C VAL A 52 -4.17 -10.96 -10.80
N LEU A 53 -3.54 -9.79 -10.79
CA LEU A 53 -2.97 -9.22 -12.01
C LEU A 53 -1.62 -9.91 -12.27
N THR A 54 -1.32 -10.26 -13.51
CA THR A 54 -0.10 -11.02 -13.84
C THR A 54 0.42 -10.71 -15.24
N ASN A 55 1.74 -10.67 -15.43
CA ASN A 55 2.33 -10.62 -16.76
C ASN A 55 2.19 -11.97 -17.50
N THR A 56 2.50 -12.03 -18.80
CA THR A 56 2.36 -13.27 -19.59
C THR A 56 3.27 -14.39 -19.07
N ALA A 57 4.46 -14.04 -18.57
CA ALA A 57 5.42 -14.98 -18.01
C ALA A 57 5.06 -15.46 -16.59
N ARG A 58 4.03 -14.90 -15.96
CA ARG A 58 3.61 -15.14 -14.57
C ARG A 58 4.72 -14.91 -13.52
N THR A 59 5.66 -14.04 -13.82
CA THR A 59 6.73 -13.64 -12.91
C THR A 59 6.37 -12.36 -12.15
N ALA A 60 5.78 -11.37 -12.84
CA ALA A 60 5.27 -10.17 -12.20
C ALA A 60 3.79 -10.38 -11.86
N GLN A 61 3.44 -10.29 -10.57
CA GLN A 61 2.07 -10.48 -10.10
C GLN A 61 1.70 -9.47 -9.02
N VAL A 62 0.41 -9.12 -8.95
CA VAL A 62 -0.15 -8.16 -7.97
C VAL A 62 -1.49 -8.69 -7.46
N LEU A 63 -1.66 -8.72 -6.15
CA LEU A 63 -2.91 -9.14 -5.49
C LEU A 63 -3.75 -7.93 -5.13
N VAL A 64 -4.97 -7.87 -5.67
CA VAL A 64 -5.91 -6.77 -5.47
C VAL A 64 -7.21 -7.32 -4.89
N SER A 65 -7.79 -6.62 -3.91
CA SER A 65 -9.07 -7.02 -3.32
C SER A 65 -10.07 -5.87 -3.30
N GLY A 66 -11.19 -6.06 -3.99
CA GLY A 66 -12.35 -5.17 -3.85
C GLY A 66 -12.99 -5.28 -2.47
N ARG A 67 -13.01 -6.48 -1.87
CA ARG A 67 -13.57 -6.74 -0.53
C ARG A 67 -12.86 -5.91 0.56
N TYR A 68 -11.53 -5.82 0.48
CA TYR A 68 -10.72 -5.05 1.41
C TYR A 68 -10.37 -3.69 0.81
N GLN A 69 -11.37 -2.83 0.60
CA GLN A 69 -11.16 -1.41 0.26
C GLN A 69 -10.50 -1.14 -1.11
N GLY A 70 -10.57 -2.08 -2.05
CA GLY A 70 -9.89 -1.92 -3.34
C GLY A 70 -8.36 -1.83 -3.24
N LYS A 71 -7.77 -2.35 -2.16
CA LYS A 71 -6.32 -2.26 -1.91
C LYS A 71 -5.53 -3.27 -2.75
N VAL A 72 -4.28 -2.90 -3.02
CA VAL A 72 -3.25 -3.87 -3.40
C VAL A 72 -2.69 -4.44 -2.10
N PHE A 73 -2.77 -5.76 -1.92
CA PHE A 73 -2.21 -6.42 -0.75
C PHE A 73 -0.70 -6.56 -0.86
N THR A 74 -0.25 -7.10 -1.98
CA THR A 74 1.18 -7.33 -2.25
C THR A 74 1.42 -7.60 -3.74
N SER A 75 2.67 -7.50 -4.15
CA SER A 75 3.18 -7.81 -5.46
C SER A 75 4.44 -8.68 -5.38
N THR A 76 4.85 -9.24 -6.52
CA THR A 76 6.10 -9.98 -6.66
C THR A 76 6.68 -9.85 -8.05
N ALA A 77 8.01 -9.95 -8.15
CA ALA A 77 8.77 -9.91 -9.39
C ALA A 77 9.25 -11.31 -9.86
N ASP A 78 8.96 -12.37 -9.11
CA ASP A 78 9.50 -13.72 -9.34
C ASP A 78 8.49 -14.85 -9.12
N GLY A 79 7.21 -14.56 -9.37
CA GLY A 79 6.12 -15.52 -9.27
C GLY A 79 5.85 -16.00 -7.83
N PRO A 80 5.11 -17.12 -7.65
CA PRO A 80 4.64 -17.56 -6.33
C PRO A 80 5.75 -17.90 -5.31
N THR A 81 6.91 -18.31 -5.77
CA THR A 81 8.08 -18.56 -4.90
C THR A 81 8.88 -17.30 -4.60
N GLY A 82 8.61 -16.21 -5.33
CA GLY A 82 9.24 -14.92 -5.14
C GLY A 82 8.83 -14.26 -3.82
N ARG A 83 9.61 -13.26 -3.41
CA ARG A 83 9.30 -12.41 -2.26
C ARG A 83 7.96 -11.70 -2.46
N SER A 84 7.20 -11.61 -1.37
CA SER A 84 6.07 -10.69 -1.21
C SER A 84 6.59 -9.33 -0.76
N PHE A 85 6.26 -8.25 -1.47
CA PHE A 85 6.79 -6.92 -1.16
C PHE A 85 5.92 -6.10 -0.20
N GLY A 86 4.59 -6.29 -0.28
CA GLY A 86 3.64 -5.66 0.63
C GLY A 86 3.65 -6.26 2.03
N TRP A 87 3.25 -5.46 3.01
CA TRP A 87 3.00 -5.93 4.36
C TRP A 87 1.54 -6.41 4.52
N VAL A 88 1.35 -7.64 4.98
CA VAL A 88 0.05 -8.24 5.28
C VAL A 88 -0.05 -8.52 6.79
N ASN A 89 -1.10 -8.01 7.43
CA ASN A 89 -1.34 -8.27 8.85
C ASN A 89 -2.23 -9.49 9.05
N TYR A 90 -1.67 -10.69 9.03
CA TYR A 90 -2.44 -11.94 9.14
C TYR A 90 -3.36 -11.97 10.37
N LYS A 91 -2.94 -11.38 11.50
CA LYS A 91 -3.71 -11.37 12.75
C LYS A 91 -5.00 -10.55 12.64
N ALA A 92 -5.02 -9.51 11.80
CA ALA A 92 -6.19 -8.66 11.61
C ALA A 92 -7.37 -9.41 10.96
N PHE A 93 -7.12 -10.51 10.24
CA PHE A 93 -8.17 -11.28 9.57
C PHE A 93 -8.91 -12.25 10.49
N SER A 94 -8.29 -12.65 11.61
CA SER A 94 -8.90 -13.57 12.57
C SER A 94 -9.52 -12.89 13.79
N GLY A 95 -9.24 -11.60 13.98
CA GLY A 95 -9.77 -10.82 15.09
C GLY A 95 -11.22 -10.37 14.88
N GLU A 96 -11.84 -9.90 15.96
CA GLU A 96 -13.05 -9.09 15.83
C GLU A 96 -12.73 -7.78 15.12
N LYS A 97 -13.73 -7.23 14.43
CA LYS A 97 -13.60 -5.94 13.77
C LYS A 97 -13.29 -4.87 14.82
N ASP A 98 -12.16 -4.19 14.66
CA ASP A 98 -11.78 -3.06 15.49
C ASP A 98 -12.67 -1.85 15.15
N ALA A 99 -13.11 -1.12 16.17
CA ALA A 99 -13.93 0.06 15.96
C ALA A 99 -13.12 1.22 15.35
N HIS A 100 -11.87 1.40 15.76
CA HIS A 100 -11.00 2.49 15.35
C HIS A 100 -10.47 2.29 13.92
N MET A 101 -9.84 1.16 13.64
CA MET A 101 -9.30 0.83 12.31
C MET A 101 -8.96 -0.65 12.18
N ASN A 102 -9.25 -1.22 11.02
CA ASN A 102 -8.92 -2.61 10.71
C ASN A 102 -7.66 -2.69 9.82
N ALA A 103 -6.50 -2.74 10.48
CA ALA A 103 -5.20 -2.72 9.82
C ALA A 103 -4.82 -4.04 9.14
N TYR A 104 -5.53 -4.45 8.08
CA TYR A 104 -5.22 -5.66 7.29
C TYR A 104 -3.88 -5.63 6.55
N GLY A 105 -3.21 -4.47 6.55
CA GLY A 105 -2.05 -4.18 5.71
C GLY A 105 -2.46 -3.70 4.31
N GLY A 106 -1.52 -3.80 3.37
CA GLY A 106 -1.68 -3.47 1.97
C GLY A 106 -0.53 -2.64 1.41
N GLU A 107 0.17 -3.21 0.42
CA GLU A 107 1.23 -2.53 -0.33
C GLU A 107 0.79 -1.21 -0.95
N ASN A 108 -0.49 -1.05 -1.30
CA ASN A 108 -1.04 0.25 -1.72
C ASN A 108 -2.52 0.33 -1.34
N ARG A 109 -2.87 1.24 -0.43
CA ARG A 109 -4.24 1.53 0.03
C ARG A 109 -4.58 3.00 -0.18
N LEU A 110 -5.89 3.31 -0.17
CA LEU A 110 -6.40 4.66 -0.42
C LEU A 110 -7.33 5.12 0.71
N TRP A 111 -6.88 6.09 1.48
CA TRP A 111 -7.72 6.85 2.39
C TRP A 111 -8.15 8.18 1.78
N LEU A 112 -9.15 8.79 2.42
CA LEU A 112 -9.48 10.19 2.21
C LEU A 112 -9.01 10.99 3.43
N GLY A 113 -8.38 12.12 3.19
CA GLY A 113 -7.97 13.07 4.21
C GLY A 113 -8.90 14.29 4.30
N PRO A 114 -8.67 15.17 5.28
CA PRO A 114 -7.61 15.09 6.28
C PRO A 114 -7.97 14.16 7.45
N GLU A 115 -6.95 13.63 8.10
CA GLU A 115 -7.09 12.83 9.32
C GLU A 115 -7.51 13.67 10.53
N GLY A 116 -6.92 14.84 10.68
CA GLY A 116 -7.20 15.79 11.76
C GLY A 116 -7.64 17.17 11.25
N ALA A 117 -7.39 18.21 12.04
CA ALA A 117 -7.78 19.59 11.76
C ALA A 117 -9.30 19.81 11.57
N GLN A 118 -9.68 21.04 11.25
CA GLN A 118 -11.06 21.53 11.18
C GLN A 118 -11.96 20.72 10.23
N PHE A 119 -11.37 20.07 9.24
CA PHE A 119 -12.09 19.35 8.19
C PHE A 119 -11.87 17.84 8.24
N SER A 120 -11.42 17.30 9.39
CA SER A 120 -11.18 15.87 9.58
C SER A 120 -12.35 15.00 9.12
N LEU A 121 -12.05 13.85 8.54
CA LEU A 121 -13.03 12.78 8.24
C LEU A 121 -13.10 11.68 9.30
N PHE A 122 -12.28 11.76 10.35
CA PHE A 122 -12.05 10.68 11.32
C PHE A 122 -12.61 10.99 12.71
N PHE A 123 -12.97 12.26 12.95
CA PHE A 123 -13.54 12.72 14.21
C PHE A 123 -14.96 13.25 14.00
N LYS A 124 -15.86 12.92 14.93
CA LYS A 124 -17.21 13.51 14.97
C LYS A 124 -17.12 14.99 15.37
N PRO A 125 -18.02 15.87 14.88
CA PRO A 125 -18.03 17.27 15.27
C PRO A 125 -18.06 17.47 16.80
N GLY A 126 -17.17 18.32 17.30
CA GLY A 126 -17.14 18.76 18.69
C GLY A 126 -16.46 17.81 19.69
N VAL A 127 -15.95 16.65 19.27
CA VAL A 127 -15.18 15.75 20.15
C VAL A 127 -13.70 16.14 20.18
N ASN A 128 -13.00 15.78 21.26
CA ASN A 128 -11.55 15.97 21.32
C ASN A 128 -10.86 15.06 20.29
N MET A 129 -9.82 15.58 19.63
CA MET A 129 -9.02 14.81 18.67
C MET A 129 -7.97 13.96 19.41
N GLU A 130 -8.43 12.87 20.01
CA GLU A 130 -7.65 11.89 20.76
C GLU A 130 -8.00 10.48 20.29
N PHE A 131 -7.16 9.48 20.59
CA PHE A 131 -7.27 8.14 20.02
C PHE A 131 -8.64 7.50 20.27
N GLU A 132 -9.22 7.70 21.45
CA GLU A 132 -10.54 7.19 21.86
C GLU A 132 -11.68 7.70 20.96
N ASN A 133 -11.49 8.87 20.34
CA ASN A 133 -12.47 9.50 19.47
C ASN A 133 -12.13 9.37 17.97
N TRP A 134 -11.00 8.75 17.63
CA TRP A 134 -10.54 8.58 16.25
C TRP A 134 -11.15 7.32 15.63
N TYR A 135 -11.78 7.44 14.47
CA TYR A 135 -12.37 6.31 13.77
C TYR A 135 -12.13 6.44 12.27
N THR A 136 -11.63 5.38 11.62
CA THR A 136 -11.55 5.32 10.16
C THR A 136 -12.95 5.05 9.59
N PRO A 137 -13.48 5.92 8.71
CA PRO A 137 -14.76 5.67 8.05
C PRO A 137 -14.85 4.29 7.39
N PRO A 138 -15.90 3.49 7.68
CA PRO A 138 -16.04 2.13 7.17
C PRO A 138 -15.91 2.01 5.65
N ALA A 139 -16.37 3.03 4.90
CA ALA A 139 -16.30 3.09 3.45
C ALA A 139 -14.88 2.99 2.87
N PHE A 140 -13.86 3.40 3.65
CA PHE A 140 -12.44 3.22 3.31
C PHE A 140 -11.66 2.49 4.42
N ASP A 141 -12.30 1.52 5.10
CA ASP A 141 -11.66 0.64 6.08
C ASP A 141 -12.10 -0.82 5.90
N THR A 142 -13.41 -1.06 6.02
CA THR A 142 -13.97 -2.43 6.11
C THR A 142 -15.03 -2.76 5.09
N GLU A 143 -15.62 -1.77 4.44
CA GLU A 143 -16.62 -2.03 3.43
C GLU A 143 -15.99 -2.42 2.09
N ALA A 144 -16.62 -3.38 1.42
CA ALA A 144 -16.25 -3.77 0.07
C ALA A 144 -16.50 -2.64 -0.93
N TRP A 145 -15.63 -2.58 -1.93
CA TRP A 145 -15.72 -1.76 -3.13
C TRP A 145 -16.23 -2.62 -4.28
N ASN A 146 -16.98 -1.99 -5.18
CA ASN A 146 -17.54 -2.67 -6.33
C ASN A 146 -16.49 -2.79 -7.43
N VAL A 147 -16.35 -3.98 -8.01
CA VAL A 147 -15.47 -4.21 -9.17
C VAL A 147 -16.28 -3.88 -10.44
N VAL A 148 -15.85 -2.84 -11.15
CA VAL A 148 -16.52 -2.34 -12.36
C VAL A 148 -16.05 -3.11 -13.60
N SER A 149 -14.75 -3.38 -13.69
CA SER A 149 -14.17 -4.17 -14.78
C SER A 149 -12.82 -4.76 -14.37
N GLN A 150 -12.45 -5.89 -14.98
CA GLN A 150 -11.14 -6.49 -14.75
C GLN A 150 -10.66 -7.29 -15.96
N ASN A 151 -9.33 -7.44 -16.05
CA ASN A 151 -8.63 -8.41 -16.89
C ASN A 151 -7.29 -8.77 -16.23
N ASP A 152 -6.48 -9.61 -16.87
CA ASP A 152 -5.21 -10.10 -16.32
C ASP A 152 -4.20 -8.99 -15.95
N LYS A 153 -4.36 -7.76 -16.45
CA LYS A 153 -3.42 -6.64 -16.23
C LYS A 153 -4.02 -5.49 -15.46
N ALA A 154 -5.34 -5.40 -15.33
CA ALA A 154 -5.97 -4.25 -14.71
C ALA A 154 -7.31 -4.59 -14.06
N VAL A 155 -7.64 -3.83 -13.02
CA VAL A 155 -8.96 -3.81 -12.39
C VAL A 155 -9.38 -2.37 -12.15
N VAL A 156 -10.66 -2.07 -12.37
CA VAL A 156 -11.31 -0.81 -12.02
C VAL A 156 -12.37 -1.09 -10.97
N MET A 157 -12.35 -0.31 -9.90
CA MET A 157 -13.28 -0.41 -8.78
C MET A 157 -13.89 0.96 -8.47
N ASP A 158 -15.06 0.96 -7.85
CA ASP A 158 -15.67 2.17 -7.34
C ASP A 158 -16.37 2.00 -5.98
N LYS A 159 -16.56 3.14 -5.32
CA LYS A 159 -17.27 3.25 -4.05
C LYS A 159 -17.96 4.60 -3.94
N VAL A 160 -19.27 4.59 -3.71
CA VAL A 160 -20.02 5.78 -3.29
C VAL A 160 -19.96 5.87 -1.77
N MET A 161 -19.73 7.08 -1.25
CA MET A 161 -19.59 7.35 0.18
C MET A 161 -20.43 8.56 0.56
N ASN A 162 -20.94 8.54 1.79
CA ASN A 162 -21.63 9.67 2.41
C ASN A 162 -20.89 9.95 3.71
N LEU A 163 -20.05 10.98 3.71
CA LEU A 163 -19.20 11.31 4.85
C LEU A 163 -19.64 12.64 5.48
N THR A 164 -19.18 12.90 6.70
CA THR A 164 -19.35 14.20 7.35
C THR A 164 -18.02 14.59 7.95
N ASN A 165 -17.54 15.78 7.62
CA ASN A 165 -16.30 16.27 8.20
C ASN A 165 -16.53 16.87 9.60
N TYR A 166 -15.46 17.16 10.32
CA TYR A 166 -15.50 17.71 11.67
C TYR A 166 -16.23 19.07 11.76
N ALA A 167 -16.20 19.88 10.68
CA ALA A 167 -16.96 21.12 10.57
C ALA A 167 -18.47 20.91 10.32
N GLY A 168 -18.93 19.67 10.14
CA GLY A 168 -20.33 19.32 9.92
C GLY A 168 -20.78 19.33 8.45
N THR A 169 -19.86 19.53 7.50
CA THR A 169 -20.15 19.48 6.07
C THR A 169 -20.40 18.04 5.64
N LYS A 170 -21.52 17.80 4.96
CA LYS A 170 -21.84 16.51 4.33
C LYS A 170 -21.14 16.41 2.97
N LEU A 171 -20.51 15.25 2.74
CA LEU A 171 -19.74 14.97 1.55
C LEU A 171 -20.30 13.72 0.87
N ASP A 172 -21.18 13.93 -0.10
CA ASP A 172 -21.69 12.86 -0.96
C ASP A 172 -20.75 12.73 -2.15
N LEU A 173 -20.09 11.58 -2.28
CA LEU A 173 -18.96 11.44 -3.19
C LEU A 173 -18.85 10.05 -3.81
N LYS A 174 -18.14 10.00 -4.94
CA LYS A 174 -17.70 8.74 -5.56
C LYS A 174 -16.18 8.71 -5.60
N VAL A 175 -15.60 7.59 -5.18
CA VAL A 175 -14.22 7.24 -5.46
C VAL A 175 -14.19 6.20 -6.58
N GLU A 176 -13.33 6.43 -7.57
CA GLU A 176 -13.01 5.47 -8.62
C GLU A 176 -11.52 5.16 -8.56
N ARG A 177 -11.16 3.88 -8.57
CA ARG A 177 -9.78 3.42 -8.46
C ARG A 177 -9.48 2.39 -9.54
N SER A 178 -8.47 2.67 -10.35
CA SER A 178 -7.89 1.71 -11.30
C SER A 178 -6.56 1.23 -10.77
N VAL A 179 -6.30 -0.07 -10.78
CA VAL A 179 -4.98 -0.68 -10.56
C VAL A 179 -4.55 -1.37 -11.84
N ARG A 180 -3.35 -1.07 -12.34
CA ARG A 180 -2.84 -1.61 -13.60
C ARG A 180 -1.39 -2.06 -13.46
N LEU A 181 -1.12 -3.31 -13.81
CA LEU A 181 0.23 -3.85 -13.93
C LEU A 181 0.99 -3.14 -15.08
N LEU A 182 2.20 -2.67 -14.79
CA LEU A 182 3.12 -2.12 -15.77
C LEU A 182 3.91 -3.25 -16.43
N ASN A 183 4.10 -3.16 -17.75
CA ASN A 183 5.08 -4.00 -18.44
C ASN A 183 6.49 -3.39 -18.30
N LYS A 184 7.50 -4.12 -18.78
CA LYS A 184 8.90 -3.69 -18.70
C LYS A 184 9.13 -2.32 -19.35
N ASP A 185 8.57 -2.10 -20.54
CA ASP A 185 8.69 -0.83 -21.25
C ASP A 185 8.04 0.32 -20.46
N GLY A 186 6.86 0.10 -19.88
CA GLY A 186 6.20 1.10 -19.04
C GLY A 186 6.99 1.44 -17.77
N ILE A 187 7.72 0.48 -17.19
CA ILE A 187 8.63 0.75 -16.07
C ILE A 187 9.85 1.57 -16.55
N ASN A 188 10.45 1.18 -17.67
CA ASN A 188 11.58 1.90 -18.28
C ASN A 188 11.22 3.36 -18.60
N ASP A 189 10.06 3.58 -19.22
CA ASP A 189 9.57 4.91 -19.59
C ASP A 189 9.29 5.76 -18.35
N LEU A 190 8.64 5.19 -17.33
CA LEU A 190 8.28 5.89 -16.10
C LEU A 190 9.52 6.32 -15.30
N LEU A 191 10.56 5.50 -15.28
CA LEU A 191 11.78 5.73 -14.51
C LEU A 191 12.89 6.39 -15.34
N GLU A 192 12.70 6.53 -16.66
CA GLU A 192 13.69 6.99 -17.62
C GLU A 192 15.02 6.18 -17.55
N VAL A 193 14.90 4.86 -17.55
CA VAL A 193 16.01 3.90 -17.46
C VAL A 193 15.91 2.81 -18.53
N ASN A 194 16.94 1.99 -18.66
CA ASN A 194 16.93 0.79 -19.50
C ASN A 194 17.28 -0.45 -18.67
N LEU A 195 16.26 -1.13 -18.15
CA LEU A 195 16.42 -2.34 -17.36
C LEU A 195 16.78 -3.52 -18.27
N LEU A 196 17.84 -4.26 -17.98
CA LEU A 196 18.24 -5.41 -18.81
C LEU A 196 18.05 -6.72 -18.04
N HIS A 197 18.79 -6.90 -16.95
CA HIS A 197 18.92 -8.19 -16.25
C HIS A 197 18.26 -8.21 -14.87
N ILE A 198 17.53 -7.16 -14.49
CA ILE A 198 16.80 -7.12 -13.23
C ILE A 198 15.39 -7.72 -13.33
N LYS A 199 14.95 -8.34 -12.24
CA LYS A 199 13.55 -8.73 -12.05
C LYS A 199 12.79 -7.50 -11.56
N ALA A 200 11.62 -7.28 -12.13
CA ALA A 200 10.79 -6.13 -11.83
C ALA A 200 9.32 -6.51 -11.72
N VAL A 201 8.64 -5.87 -10.78
CA VAL A 201 7.19 -5.71 -10.80
C VAL A 201 6.88 -4.24 -10.57
N GLY A 202 5.90 -3.74 -11.29
CA GLY A 202 5.39 -2.41 -11.06
C GLY A 202 3.92 -2.34 -11.41
N TYR A 203 3.18 -1.50 -10.72
CA TYR A 203 1.80 -1.19 -11.05
C TYR A 203 1.53 0.29 -10.82
N SER A 204 0.56 0.82 -11.54
CA SER A 204 0.03 2.15 -11.32
C SER A 204 -1.38 2.07 -10.75
N THR A 205 -1.68 3.06 -9.92
CA THR A 205 -3.00 3.36 -9.42
C THR A 205 -3.41 4.74 -9.90
N GLN A 206 -4.65 4.83 -10.38
CA GLN A 206 -5.31 6.10 -10.66
C GLN A 206 -6.53 6.17 -9.76
N ASN A 207 -6.56 7.18 -8.91
CA ASN A 207 -7.60 7.39 -7.91
C ASN A 207 -8.31 8.68 -8.25
N SER A 208 -9.63 8.64 -8.42
CA SER A 208 -10.43 9.81 -8.72
C SER A 208 -11.51 10.01 -7.68
N LEU A 209 -11.78 11.28 -7.37
CA LEU A 209 -12.81 11.71 -6.47
C LEU A 209 -13.78 12.63 -7.20
N THR A 210 -15.07 12.31 -7.16
CA THR A 210 -16.15 13.10 -7.76
C THR A 210 -17.11 13.57 -6.69
N ASN A 211 -17.48 14.85 -6.73
CA ASN A 211 -18.53 15.41 -5.87
C ASN A 211 -19.91 15.02 -6.43
N LEU A 212 -20.65 14.17 -5.71
CA LEU A 212 -22.02 13.77 -6.06
C LEU A 212 -23.10 14.60 -5.36
N GLY A 213 -22.70 15.48 -4.44
CA GLY A 213 -23.60 16.36 -3.71
C GLY A 213 -24.13 17.51 -4.57
N THR A 214 -24.93 18.38 -3.95
CA THR A 214 -25.54 19.55 -4.60
C THR A 214 -24.78 20.85 -4.35
N GLU A 215 -23.82 20.83 -3.42
CA GLU A 215 -23.03 22.00 -3.02
C GLU A 215 -21.55 21.85 -3.38
N ALA A 216 -20.88 22.97 -3.62
CA ALA A 216 -19.44 22.98 -3.84
C ALA A 216 -18.67 22.83 -2.54
N TRP A 217 -17.59 22.05 -2.57
CA TRP A 217 -16.61 21.99 -1.49
C TRP A 217 -15.60 23.12 -1.66
N ASN A 218 -15.33 23.86 -0.60
CA ASN A 218 -14.49 25.05 -0.65
C ASN A 218 -13.69 25.21 0.65
N GLN A 219 -12.92 26.30 0.73
CA GLN A 219 -12.04 26.57 1.86
C GLN A 219 -12.80 26.78 3.19
N GLN A 220 -14.08 27.20 3.13
CA GLN A 220 -14.91 27.46 4.30
C GLN A 220 -15.60 26.20 4.81
N THR A 221 -16.13 25.37 3.90
CA THR A 221 -16.84 24.13 4.25
C THR A 221 -15.90 22.93 4.40
N GLY A 222 -14.69 23.05 3.86
CA GLY A 222 -13.73 21.97 3.75
C GLY A 222 -13.96 21.13 2.50
N ALA A 223 -12.90 20.43 2.10
CA ALA A 223 -12.94 19.42 1.06
C ALA A 223 -12.11 18.21 1.51
N PRO A 224 -12.43 16.99 1.05
CA PRO A 224 -11.54 15.85 1.21
C PRO A 224 -10.31 15.96 0.28
N CYS A 225 -9.28 15.15 0.54
CA CYS A 225 -8.20 14.87 -0.41
C CYS A 225 -8.01 13.35 -0.58
N LEU A 226 -7.36 12.93 -1.65
CA LEU A 226 -6.93 11.54 -1.85
C LEU A 226 -5.60 11.32 -1.14
N TRP A 227 -5.48 10.27 -0.35
CA TRP A 227 -4.26 9.92 0.39
C TRP A 227 -3.90 8.46 0.13
N VAL A 228 -2.85 8.25 -0.66
CA VAL A 228 -2.33 6.91 -1.00
C VAL A 228 -1.23 6.56 0.00
N LEU A 229 -1.35 5.39 0.63
CA LEU A 229 -0.38 4.89 1.61
C LEU A 229 0.11 3.53 1.17
N ASP A 230 1.43 3.35 1.12
CA ASP A 230 2.04 2.10 0.69
C ASP A 230 2.71 1.40 1.86
N MET A 231 2.21 0.25 2.30
CA MET A 231 2.77 -0.48 3.43
C MET A 231 3.72 -1.57 2.96
N PHE A 232 5.01 -1.41 3.23
CA PHE A 232 6.06 -2.34 2.83
C PHE A 232 6.64 -3.09 4.03
N ALA A 233 7.10 -4.32 3.80
CA ALA A 233 7.83 -5.09 4.80
C ALA A 233 9.25 -4.51 5.00
N PRO A 234 9.68 -4.21 6.23
CA PRO A 234 11.02 -3.68 6.50
C PRO A 234 12.03 -4.82 6.70
N SER A 235 13.32 -4.48 6.59
CA SER A 235 14.44 -5.27 7.12
C SER A 235 15.27 -4.42 8.08
N ALA A 236 16.26 -5.04 8.74
CA ALA A 236 17.17 -4.29 9.60
C ALA A 236 18.03 -3.25 8.84
N GLN A 237 18.07 -3.34 7.51
CA GLN A 237 18.87 -2.50 6.62
C GLN A 237 18.02 -1.72 5.60
N THR A 238 16.73 -1.52 5.88
CA THR A 238 15.87 -0.66 5.05
C THR A 238 16.08 0.81 5.37
N THR A 239 16.38 1.58 4.33
CA THR A 239 16.46 3.05 4.38
C THR A 239 15.51 3.65 3.35
N ILE A 240 14.60 4.52 3.80
CA ILE A 240 13.77 5.39 2.96
C ILE A 240 14.61 6.56 2.44
N VAL A 241 14.35 6.96 1.20
CA VAL A 241 15.05 8.00 0.46
C VAL A 241 14.01 8.92 -0.20
N ILE A 242 14.02 10.19 0.17
CA ILE A 242 13.05 11.18 -0.34
C ILE A 242 13.82 12.38 -0.91
N PRO A 243 13.99 12.45 -2.24
CA PRO A 243 14.52 13.62 -2.90
C PRO A 243 13.61 14.85 -2.73
N TYR A 244 14.20 16.02 -2.49
CA TYR A 244 13.48 17.28 -2.30
C TYR A 244 14.12 18.45 -3.05
N LEU A 245 13.34 19.53 -3.24
CA LEU A 245 13.82 20.78 -3.81
C LEU A 245 14.59 21.59 -2.77
N LYS A 246 15.93 21.62 -2.90
CA LYS A 246 16.85 22.32 -1.99
C LYS A 246 16.58 23.83 -1.92
N GLU A 247 16.29 24.44 -3.05
CA GLU A 247 16.15 25.90 -3.20
C GLU A 247 14.78 26.45 -2.77
N ALA A 248 13.80 25.59 -2.47
CA ALA A 248 12.52 26.04 -1.92
C ALA A 248 12.73 26.64 -0.51
N SER A 249 11.82 27.51 -0.07
CA SER A 249 11.86 28.10 1.28
C SER A 249 11.15 27.21 2.32
N GLY A 250 11.29 27.55 3.60
CA GLY A 250 10.63 26.85 4.71
C GLY A 250 11.37 25.59 5.19
N LYS A 251 10.79 24.88 6.17
CA LYS A 251 11.33 23.60 6.66
C LYS A 251 11.39 22.57 5.53
N VAL A 252 12.36 21.65 5.58
CA VAL A 252 12.46 20.58 4.58
C VAL A 252 11.36 19.54 4.81
N ALA A 253 11.18 19.10 6.06
CA ALA A 253 10.12 18.19 6.46
C ALA A 253 9.67 18.49 7.89
N THR A 254 8.41 18.18 8.19
CA THR A 254 7.90 17.96 9.55
C THR A 254 8.39 16.60 10.02
N THR A 255 8.94 16.47 11.22
CA THR A 255 9.53 15.20 11.72
C THR A 255 9.13 14.88 13.16
N ASP A 256 8.09 15.52 13.67
CA ASP A 256 7.71 15.52 15.08
C ASP A 256 6.25 15.10 15.33
N TYR A 257 5.59 14.50 14.32
CA TYR A 257 4.20 14.03 14.38
C TYR A 257 3.91 13.10 15.58
N PHE A 258 4.89 12.27 15.98
CA PHE A 258 4.80 11.37 17.14
C PHE A 258 5.94 11.63 18.14
N GLY A 259 6.39 12.88 18.23
CA GLY A 259 7.66 13.26 18.83
C GLY A 259 8.77 13.32 17.78
N GLN A 260 9.80 14.12 18.06
CA GLN A 260 10.89 14.39 17.13
C GLN A 260 11.66 13.11 16.79
N ILE A 261 11.75 12.79 15.50
CA ILE A 261 12.58 11.68 15.01
C ILE A 261 14.06 11.96 15.36
N PRO A 262 14.77 11.02 16.01
CA PRO A 262 16.17 11.19 16.38
C PRO A 262 17.12 11.42 15.18
N PRO A 263 18.21 12.21 15.32
CA PRO A 263 19.16 12.49 14.23
C PRO A 263 19.94 11.29 13.70
N ASP A 264 20.05 10.20 14.47
CA ASP A 264 20.61 8.91 14.03
C ASP A 264 19.62 8.07 13.22
N ARG A 265 18.40 8.58 13.01
CA ARG A 265 17.34 7.94 12.24
C ARG A 265 16.80 8.77 11.09
N VAL A 266 16.97 10.09 11.11
CA VAL A 266 16.67 10.97 9.97
C VAL A 266 17.86 11.88 9.67
N ARG A 267 18.30 11.89 8.40
CA ARG A 267 19.42 12.72 7.93
C ARG A 267 19.06 13.42 6.63
N TYR A 268 19.65 14.59 6.40
CA TYR A 268 19.45 15.41 5.20
C TYR A 268 20.81 15.65 4.56
N GLN A 269 20.94 15.36 3.26
CA GLN A 269 22.19 15.57 2.54
C GLN A 269 21.90 15.90 1.07
N GLU A 270 22.44 17.01 0.59
CA GLU A 270 22.41 17.43 -0.83
C GLU A 270 21.04 17.30 -1.55
N GLY A 271 19.96 17.69 -0.87
CA GLY A 271 18.62 17.64 -1.47
C GLY A 271 17.95 16.26 -1.39
N VAL A 272 18.46 15.38 -0.52
CA VAL A 272 17.87 14.07 -0.22
C VAL A 272 17.71 13.90 1.29
N LEU A 273 16.53 13.43 1.69
CA LEU A 273 16.21 13.02 3.05
C LEU A 273 16.34 11.49 3.14
N TYR A 274 17.08 11.01 4.14
CA TYR A 274 17.18 9.61 4.49
C TYR A 274 16.43 9.35 5.79
N PHE A 275 15.65 8.27 5.85
CA PHE A 275 14.91 7.87 7.04
C PHE A 275 15.06 6.37 7.28
N LYS A 276 15.54 5.98 8.47
CA LYS A 276 15.77 4.59 8.83
C LYS A 276 14.44 3.89 9.09
N ALA A 277 14.13 2.87 8.29
CA ALA A 277 12.84 2.20 8.23
C ALA A 277 12.95 0.72 8.63
N ASP A 278 13.55 0.47 9.80
CA ASP A 278 13.90 -0.88 10.28
C ASP A 278 12.82 -1.56 11.14
N GLY A 279 11.65 -0.95 11.30
CA GLY A 279 10.58 -1.47 12.14
C GLY A 279 10.80 -1.31 13.65
N LYS A 280 11.86 -0.61 14.11
CA LYS A 280 12.29 -0.57 15.52
C LYS A 280 12.04 0.73 16.26
N SER A 281 11.58 1.77 15.58
CA SER A 281 11.29 3.08 16.20
C SER A 281 10.15 3.75 15.48
N ARG A 282 9.07 4.07 16.19
CA ARG A 282 7.98 4.82 15.60
C ARG A 282 8.48 6.20 15.16
N GLY A 283 8.16 6.60 13.94
CA GLY A 283 8.51 7.92 13.43
C GLY A 283 7.71 8.23 12.17
N LYS A 284 7.19 9.46 12.08
CA LYS A 284 6.49 9.96 10.89
C LYS A 284 7.08 11.29 10.48
N LEU A 285 7.27 11.45 9.18
CA LEU A 285 7.63 12.72 8.59
C LEU A 285 6.64 13.12 7.50
N GLY A 286 6.66 14.40 7.16
CA GLY A 286 5.87 14.94 6.08
C GLY A 286 6.56 16.11 5.40
N MET A 287 6.40 16.17 4.09
CA MET A 287 7.04 17.13 3.22
C MET A 287 6.00 17.93 2.47
N THR A 288 6.14 19.25 2.53
CA THR A 288 5.21 20.17 1.88
C THR A 288 5.32 20.06 0.35
N PRO A 289 4.24 20.40 -0.39
CA PRO A 289 4.27 20.38 -1.85
C PRO A 289 5.36 21.26 -2.47
N GLN A 290 5.81 22.32 -1.81
CA GLN A 290 6.89 23.19 -2.33
C GLN A 290 8.28 22.53 -2.25
N ARG A 291 8.46 21.58 -1.34
CA ARG A 291 9.70 20.80 -1.17
C ARG A 291 9.66 19.49 -1.93
N ALA A 292 8.49 18.86 -2.01
CA ALA A 292 8.32 17.53 -2.58
C ALA A 292 8.66 17.47 -4.08
N LYS A 293 9.39 16.43 -4.46
CA LYS A 293 9.47 15.95 -5.84
C LYS A 293 8.39 14.87 -6.07
N THR A 294 8.29 14.38 -7.30
CA THR A 294 7.29 13.40 -7.75
C THR A 294 7.72 11.94 -7.56
N ILE A 295 8.72 11.70 -6.71
CA ILE A 295 9.28 10.38 -6.47
C ILE A 295 9.82 10.27 -5.05
N ALA A 296 9.63 9.09 -4.45
CA ALA A 296 10.30 8.64 -3.25
C ALA A 296 10.69 7.18 -3.43
N GLY A 297 11.54 6.66 -2.56
CA GLY A 297 11.94 5.28 -2.63
C GLY A 297 12.50 4.76 -1.32
N SER A 298 12.91 3.51 -1.34
CA SER A 298 13.62 2.85 -0.25
C SER A 298 14.51 1.76 -0.80
N TYR A 299 15.60 1.49 -0.09
CA TYR A 299 16.47 0.36 -0.41
C TYR A 299 16.60 -0.54 0.81
N ASP A 300 16.21 -1.79 0.63
CA ASP A 300 16.46 -2.88 1.57
C ASP A 300 17.75 -3.57 1.15
N ALA A 301 18.85 -3.23 1.83
CA ALA A 301 20.16 -3.79 1.50
C ALA A 301 20.32 -5.26 1.91
N GLU A 302 19.53 -5.74 2.87
CA GLU A 302 19.54 -7.14 3.30
C GLU A 302 18.96 -8.03 2.22
N ASN A 303 17.87 -7.58 1.59
CA ASN A 303 17.17 -8.35 0.56
C ASN A 303 17.45 -7.88 -0.88
N GLN A 304 18.31 -6.87 -1.04
CA GLN A 304 18.68 -6.27 -2.33
C GLN A 304 17.46 -5.82 -3.16
N VAL A 305 16.54 -5.11 -2.49
CA VAL A 305 15.30 -4.61 -3.10
C VAL A 305 15.34 -3.09 -3.16
N LEU A 306 15.29 -2.53 -4.37
CA LEU A 306 15.02 -1.11 -4.59
C LEU A 306 13.52 -0.93 -4.85
N THR A 307 12.85 -0.23 -3.96
CA THR A 307 11.44 0.13 -4.07
C THR A 307 11.32 1.60 -4.44
N LEU A 308 10.51 1.92 -5.44
CA LEU A 308 10.25 3.27 -5.92
C LEU A 308 8.76 3.54 -5.96
N THR A 309 8.36 4.70 -5.48
CA THR A 309 6.99 5.23 -5.58
C THR A 309 7.03 6.50 -6.42
N VAL A 310 6.28 6.54 -7.53
CA VAL A 310 6.21 7.68 -8.46
C VAL A 310 4.80 8.23 -8.47
N PHE A 311 4.63 9.53 -8.23
CA PHE A 311 3.31 10.12 -8.02
C PHE A 311 3.26 11.58 -8.48
N ASN A 312 2.05 12.09 -8.68
CA ASN A 312 1.86 13.51 -9.01
C ASN A 312 1.99 14.38 -7.76
N VAL A 313 2.60 15.56 -7.90
CA VAL A 313 2.59 16.62 -6.88
C VAL A 313 2.24 17.92 -7.58
N ASP A 314 1.18 18.59 -7.13
CA ASP A 314 0.93 19.98 -7.51
C ASP A 314 1.60 20.89 -6.49
N GLN A 315 2.69 21.56 -6.88
CA GLN A 315 3.46 22.45 -6.00
C GLN A 315 2.72 23.74 -5.63
N LYS A 316 1.67 24.08 -6.38
CA LYS A 316 0.81 25.25 -6.16
C LYS A 316 -0.54 24.89 -5.56
N GLY A 317 -0.82 23.60 -5.39
CA GLY A 317 -2.05 23.10 -4.82
C GLY A 317 -2.19 23.43 -3.34
N THR A 318 -3.42 23.39 -2.85
CA THR A 318 -3.74 23.52 -1.42
C THR A 318 -3.76 22.13 -0.79
N TYR A 319 -3.00 21.90 0.27
CA TYR A 319 -2.91 20.60 0.95
C TYR A 319 -3.42 20.72 2.38
N LEU A 320 -4.05 19.67 2.89
CA LEU A 320 -4.76 19.74 4.16
C LEU A 320 -3.85 19.30 5.31
N ASN A 321 -3.84 20.07 6.38
CA ASN A 321 -3.15 19.69 7.61
C ASN A 321 -3.82 18.45 8.22
N GLN A 322 -3.03 17.49 8.67
CA GLN A 322 -3.52 16.20 9.19
C GLN A 322 -3.30 16.03 10.71
N GLU A 323 -2.79 17.04 11.41
CA GLU A 323 -2.55 17.00 12.86
C GLU A 323 -3.86 16.83 13.64
N TRP A 324 -3.83 16.03 14.71
CA TRP A 324 -4.97 15.75 15.59
C TRP A 324 -5.21 16.89 16.59
N LYS A 325 -5.46 18.09 16.05
CA LYS A 325 -5.84 19.29 16.78
C LYS A 325 -6.45 20.29 15.80
N LEU A 326 -7.19 21.26 16.33
CA LEU A 326 -7.52 22.45 15.54
C LEU A 326 -6.25 23.29 15.37
N VAL A 327 -6.02 23.78 14.15
CA VAL A 327 -4.81 24.53 13.78
C VAL A 327 -5.19 25.87 13.17
N ASP A 328 -4.32 26.88 13.21
CA ASP A 328 -4.64 28.17 12.58
C ASP A 328 -4.69 28.06 11.05
N GLU A 329 -3.88 27.17 10.47
CA GLU A 329 -3.69 27.00 9.01
C GLU A 329 -4.10 25.59 8.54
N PRO A 330 -5.40 25.24 8.49
CA PRO A 330 -5.87 23.90 8.12
C PRO A 330 -5.60 23.53 6.65
N LEU A 331 -5.33 24.54 5.82
CA LEU A 331 -5.10 24.41 4.37
C LEU A 331 -3.59 24.43 4.02
N ASN A 332 -2.75 24.12 5.01
CA ASN A 332 -1.32 23.99 4.85
C ASN A 332 -0.85 22.63 5.40
N GLY A 333 -0.73 21.65 4.51
CA GLY A 333 -0.35 20.29 4.82
C GLY A 333 0.76 19.73 3.93
N ASP A 334 1.00 18.44 4.10
CA ASP A 334 2.05 17.71 3.39
C ASP A 334 1.53 17.04 2.12
N ALA A 335 2.39 16.94 1.11
CA ALA A 335 2.11 16.23 -0.14
C ALA A 335 2.72 14.82 -0.17
N VAL A 336 3.79 14.61 0.60
CA VAL A 336 4.53 13.34 0.69
C VAL A 336 4.81 13.07 2.14
N ASN A 337 4.53 11.85 2.59
CA ASN A 337 4.81 11.42 3.95
C ASN A 337 5.60 10.11 3.92
N ALA A 338 6.30 9.85 5.01
CA ALA A 338 6.91 8.57 5.26
C ALA A 338 6.78 8.20 6.73
N TYR A 339 6.65 6.90 6.98
CA TYR A 339 6.43 6.36 8.30
C TYR A 339 7.29 5.13 8.52
N ASN A 340 7.80 4.97 9.73
CA ASN A 340 8.35 3.70 10.20
C ASN A 340 7.53 3.28 11.42
N ASP A 341 6.95 2.08 11.36
CA ASP A 341 6.30 1.46 12.51
C ASP A 341 7.36 0.99 13.50
N GLY A 342 7.09 1.15 14.79
CA GLY A 342 7.95 0.70 15.86
C GLY A 342 7.17 0.56 17.16
N PRO A 343 7.73 -0.10 18.19
CA PRO A 343 7.04 -0.31 19.44
C PRO A 343 6.55 1.01 20.07
N LEU A 344 5.35 0.97 20.65
CA LEU A 344 4.81 2.02 21.51
C LEU A 344 5.44 1.97 22.91
N GLU A 345 5.13 2.97 23.75
CA GLU A 345 5.64 3.04 25.13
C GLU A 345 5.25 1.81 25.98
N ASP A 346 4.09 1.20 25.70
CA ASP A 346 3.62 -0.01 26.36
C ASP A 346 4.22 -1.31 25.78
N GLY A 347 5.09 -1.20 24.76
CA GLY A 347 5.74 -2.31 24.07
C GLY A 347 4.88 -2.97 22.99
N SER A 348 3.62 -2.55 22.81
CA SER A 348 2.79 -3.04 21.71
C SER A 348 3.26 -2.48 20.37
N GLN A 349 3.01 -3.22 19.29
CA GLN A 349 3.35 -2.82 17.93
C GLN A 349 2.34 -3.42 16.94
N MET A 350 1.92 -2.65 15.95
CA MET A 350 1.01 -3.11 14.91
C MET A 350 1.73 -3.98 13.87
N GLY A 351 2.88 -3.52 13.41
CA GLY A 351 3.69 -4.11 12.35
C GLY A 351 4.71 -5.15 12.83
N PRO A 352 5.94 -5.14 12.28
CA PRO A 352 6.59 -3.98 11.66
C PRO A 352 6.27 -3.77 10.18
N PHE A 353 6.11 -2.50 9.77
CA PHE A 353 6.03 -2.02 8.39
C PHE A 353 6.65 -0.62 8.27
N TYR A 354 6.87 -0.16 7.04
CA TYR A 354 7.13 1.25 6.77
C TYR A 354 6.21 1.74 5.65
N GLU A 355 5.96 3.05 5.60
CA GLU A 355 5.14 3.65 4.56
C GLU A 355 5.88 4.69 3.73
N LEU A 356 5.56 4.70 2.45
CA LEU A 356 5.72 5.83 1.55
C LEU A 356 4.32 6.28 1.15
N GLU A 357 4.06 7.56 1.22
CA GLU A 357 2.70 8.08 1.05
C GLU A 357 2.71 9.29 0.12
N SER A 358 1.63 9.45 -0.65
CA SER A 358 1.40 10.69 -1.40
C SER A 358 -0.04 11.15 -1.29
N VAL A 359 -0.21 12.47 -1.29
CA VAL A 359 -1.49 13.13 -1.04
C VAL A 359 -1.81 14.00 -2.25
N SER A 360 -3.09 14.08 -2.62
CA SER A 360 -3.55 15.06 -3.61
C SER A 360 -3.80 16.43 -2.95
N PRO A 361 -3.90 17.51 -3.73
CA PRO A 361 -4.53 18.72 -3.24
C PRO A 361 -5.94 18.46 -2.70
N ALA A 362 -6.43 19.38 -1.86
CA ALA A 362 -7.81 19.46 -1.43
C ALA A 362 -8.73 19.53 -2.65
N ALA A 363 -9.72 18.66 -2.69
CA ALA A 363 -10.65 18.55 -3.81
C ALA A 363 -11.73 19.62 -3.72
N PHE A 364 -11.40 20.89 -3.94
CA PHE A 364 -12.40 21.98 -4.00
C PHE A 364 -13.26 21.87 -5.26
N LEU A 365 -14.20 20.94 -5.25
CA LEU A 365 -15.01 20.52 -6.39
C LEU A 365 -16.44 21.04 -6.29
N LYS A 366 -16.96 21.58 -7.40
CA LYS A 366 -18.40 21.79 -7.60
C LYS A 366 -19.11 20.44 -7.84
N PRO A 367 -20.45 20.39 -7.71
CA PRO A 367 -21.23 19.22 -8.11
C PRO A 367 -20.86 18.69 -9.49
N GLY A 368 -20.55 17.39 -9.57
CA GLY A 368 -20.15 16.69 -10.78
C GLY A 368 -18.70 16.90 -11.22
N GLU A 369 -17.94 17.81 -10.60
CA GLU A 369 -16.50 17.94 -10.87
C GLU A 369 -15.71 16.80 -10.24
N LYS A 370 -14.52 16.56 -10.79
CA LYS A 370 -13.66 15.42 -10.46
C LYS A 370 -12.20 15.85 -10.29
N LEU A 371 -11.54 15.33 -9.26
CA LEU A 371 -10.08 15.38 -9.06
C LEU A 371 -9.49 13.98 -9.27
N THR A 372 -8.27 13.90 -9.80
CA THR A 372 -7.55 12.62 -10.01
C THR A 372 -6.12 12.72 -9.47
N HIS A 373 -5.66 11.65 -8.83
CA HIS A 373 -4.29 11.47 -8.33
C HIS A 373 -3.72 10.14 -8.83
N ASN A 374 -2.53 10.17 -9.44
CA ASN A 374 -1.84 8.96 -9.87
C ASN A 374 -0.66 8.66 -8.95
N HIS A 375 -0.45 7.37 -8.73
CA HIS A 375 0.62 6.82 -7.91
C HIS A 375 1.04 5.48 -8.51
N SER A 376 2.34 5.23 -8.70
CA SER A 376 2.87 3.93 -9.12
C SER A 376 3.88 3.39 -8.12
N VAL A 377 3.86 2.08 -7.89
CA VAL A 377 4.80 1.36 -7.04
C VAL A 377 5.62 0.42 -7.93
N ILE A 378 6.93 0.40 -7.74
CA ILE A 378 7.87 -0.42 -8.51
C ILE A 378 8.86 -1.08 -7.55
N HIS A 379 9.04 -2.39 -7.68
CA HIS A 379 10.07 -3.15 -6.98
C HIS A 379 11.05 -3.75 -7.98
N LEU A 380 12.34 -3.51 -7.73
CA LEU A 380 13.45 -3.96 -8.56
C LEU A 380 14.40 -4.81 -7.73
N THR A 381 14.76 -5.98 -8.24
CA THR A 381 15.69 -6.92 -7.59
C THR A 381 16.64 -7.55 -8.62
N GLY A 382 17.87 -7.85 -8.22
CA GLY A 382 18.86 -8.48 -9.10
C GLY A 382 20.23 -7.83 -9.00
N ASP A 383 20.86 -7.59 -10.15
CA ASP A 383 22.23 -7.07 -10.22
C ASP A 383 22.37 -5.71 -9.49
N ALA A 384 23.31 -5.64 -8.55
CA ALA A 384 23.51 -4.46 -7.71
C ALA A 384 23.98 -3.23 -8.50
N SER A 385 24.68 -3.43 -9.63
CA SER A 385 25.16 -2.31 -10.46
C SER A 385 24.04 -1.71 -11.30
N GLU A 386 23.10 -2.53 -11.80
CA GLU A 386 21.88 -2.04 -12.45
C GLU A 386 20.97 -1.33 -11.43
N LEU A 387 20.78 -1.88 -10.23
CA LEU A 387 20.02 -1.22 -9.16
C LEU A 387 20.65 0.13 -8.76
N ASP A 388 21.98 0.22 -8.69
CA ASP A 388 22.69 1.48 -8.41
C ASP A 388 22.49 2.52 -9.50
N GLN A 389 22.51 2.12 -10.78
CA GLN A 389 22.20 3.02 -11.88
C GLN A 389 20.79 3.58 -11.77
N VAL A 390 19.80 2.74 -11.43
CA VAL A 390 18.42 3.19 -11.24
C VAL A 390 18.33 4.14 -10.05
N ALA A 391 18.93 3.80 -8.89
CA ALA A 391 18.91 4.67 -7.71
C ALA A 391 19.52 6.05 -8.01
N ARG A 392 20.66 6.10 -8.70
CA ARG A 392 21.29 7.37 -9.11
C ARG A 392 20.40 8.17 -10.06
N ARG A 393 19.77 7.51 -11.03
CA ARG A 393 18.90 8.17 -12.01
C ARG A 393 17.64 8.75 -11.37
N THR A 394 17.04 8.01 -10.45
CA THR A 394 15.69 8.27 -9.94
C THR A 394 15.70 9.01 -8.60
N LEU A 395 16.56 8.60 -7.67
CA LEU A 395 16.67 9.16 -6.32
C LEU A 395 17.84 10.15 -6.19
N GLY A 396 18.71 10.23 -7.20
CA GLY A 396 19.87 11.12 -7.19
C GLY A 396 21.04 10.64 -6.34
N VAL A 397 20.98 9.41 -5.81
CA VAL A 397 21.96 8.85 -4.87
C VAL A 397 22.26 7.39 -5.20
N SER A 398 23.45 6.93 -4.84
CA SER A 398 23.88 5.54 -4.98
C SER A 398 23.35 4.64 -3.87
N LEU A 399 23.32 3.33 -4.12
CA LEU A 399 23.02 2.34 -3.08
C LEU A 399 24.03 2.42 -1.92
N ALA A 400 25.29 2.71 -2.23
CA ALA A 400 26.33 2.88 -1.22
C ALA A 400 26.05 4.09 -0.30
N GLU A 401 25.61 5.22 -0.86
CA GLU A 401 25.18 6.38 -0.06
C GLU A 401 23.98 6.04 0.82
N ILE A 402 22.98 5.32 0.28
CA ILE A 402 21.80 4.89 1.05
C ILE A 402 22.19 3.95 2.21
N GLN A 403 23.05 2.96 1.96
CA GLN A 403 23.53 2.00 2.95
C GLN A 403 24.38 2.65 4.06
N ASN A 404 25.10 3.71 3.72
CA ASN A 404 26.01 4.40 4.62
C ASN A 404 25.39 5.66 5.23
N ALA A 405 24.13 5.98 4.92
CA ALA A 405 23.46 7.20 5.36
C ALA A 405 23.54 7.40 6.88
N PHE A 406 23.49 6.32 7.67
CA PHE A 406 23.53 6.33 9.14
C PHE A 406 24.78 5.66 9.73
N LYS A 407 25.80 5.40 8.92
CA LYS A 407 27.12 5.01 9.44
C LYS A 407 27.91 6.27 9.76
N ASP A 408 28.73 6.20 10.80
CA ASP A 408 29.62 7.28 11.22
C ASP A 408 30.98 7.18 10.52
#